data_AF-A0A6G8FGE5-F1
#
_entry.id   AF-A0A6G8FGE5-F1
#
_cell.length_a   1.000
_cell.length_b   1.000
_cell.length_c   1.000
_cell.angle_alpha   90.00
_cell.angle_beta   90.00
_cell.angle_gamma   90.00
#
_symmetry.space_group_name_H-M   'P 1'
#
loop_
_entity.id
_entity.type
_entity.pdbx_description
1 polymer ?
#
loop_
_entity_poly.entity_id
_entity_poly.type
_entity_poly.pdbx_seq_one_letter_code
_entity_poly.pdbx_strand_id
1 'polypeptide(L)' 'MKSRGFLGLPSQVQELILNGLDDEVNTAESSIKVIEQTQPLDTDMLSALKGDILRVKRLRTALTSGQA' A
#
# COMPACT_ATOMS: atom_id res chain seq x y z
N MET A 1 15.11 -18.92 -15.59
CA MET A 1 15.69 -17.58 -15.28
C MET A 1 14.81 -16.96 -14.19
N LYS A 2 15.33 -16.78 -12.97
CA LYS A 2 14.57 -16.14 -11.87
C LYS A 2 14.40 -14.64 -12.20
N SER A 3 13.20 -14.11 -12.01
CA SER A 3 12.85 -12.73 -12.36
C SER A 3 13.81 -11.73 -11.70
N ARG A 4 14.36 -10.81 -12.49
CA ARG A 4 15.17 -9.66 -12.03
C ARG A 4 14.28 -8.54 -11.46
N GLY A 5 13.22 -8.91 -10.74
CA GLY A 5 12.24 -7.98 -10.17
C GLY A 5 12.76 -7.28 -8.92
N PHE A 6 11.85 -6.87 -8.03
CA PHE A 6 12.16 -6.21 -6.76
C PHE A 6 13.28 -6.87 -5.94
N LEU A 7 13.35 -8.22 -5.94
CA LEU A 7 14.40 -8.99 -5.28
C LEU A 7 15.81 -8.84 -5.89
N GLY A 8 15.92 -8.21 -7.06
CA GLY A 8 17.19 -7.86 -7.71
C GLY A 8 17.74 -6.50 -7.31
N LEU A 9 17.01 -5.70 -6.52
CA LEU A 9 17.46 -4.40 -6.02
C LEU A 9 18.39 -4.57 -4.80
N PRO A 10 19.27 -3.61 -4.49
CA PRO A 10 19.99 -3.58 -3.22
C PRO A 10 19.01 -3.59 -2.03
N SER A 11 19.35 -4.28 -0.94
CA SER A 11 18.48 -4.40 0.24
C SER A 11 18.03 -3.05 0.81
N GLN A 12 18.92 -2.05 0.83
CA GLN A 12 18.62 -0.69 1.25
C GLN A 12 17.54 -0.01 0.39
N VAL A 13 17.54 -0.28 -0.92
CA VAL A 13 16.53 0.23 -1.85
C VAL A 13 15.20 -0.49 -1.65
N GLN A 14 15.24 -1.81 -1.41
CA GLN A 14 14.05 -2.59 -1.08
C GLN A 14 13.40 -2.09 0.21
N GLU A 15 14.16 -1.87 1.26
CA GLU A 15 13.68 -1.33 2.55
C GLU A 15 13.07 0.06 2.38
N LEU A 16 13.72 0.96 1.65
CA LEU A 16 13.19 2.30 1.39
C LEU A 16 11.82 2.25 0.69
N ILE A 17 11.68 1.38 -0.31
CA ILE A 17 10.41 1.20 -1.03
C ILE A 17 9.34 0.61 -0.10
N LEU A 18 9.66 -0.42 0.68
CA LEU A 18 8.69 -1.04 1.58
C LEU A 18 8.22 -0.08 2.67
N ASN A 19 9.15 0.68 3.26
CA ASN A 19 8.83 1.69 4.26
C ASN A 19 7.94 2.78 3.67
N GLY A 20 8.25 3.28 2.46
CA GLY A 20 7.40 4.26 1.79
C GLY A 20 5.99 3.74 1.50
N LEU A 21 5.85 2.47 1.09
CA LEU A 21 4.53 1.84 0.90
C LEU A 21 3.76 1.71 2.22
N ASP A 22 4.45 1.36 3.32
CA ASP A 22 3.84 1.27 4.64
C ASP A 22 3.38 2.65 5.14
N ASP A 23 4.18 3.69 4.96
CA ASP A 23 3.85 5.07 5.34
C ASP A 23 2.63 5.60 4.57
N GLU A 24 2.57 5.34 3.27
CA GLU A 24 1.45 5.75 2.43
C GLU A 24 0.15 5.06 2.86
N VAL A 25 0.21 3.75 3.14
CA VAL A 25 -0.92 2.98 3.67
C VAL A 25 -1.39 3.53 5.01
N ASN A 26 -0.48 3.77 5.94
CA ASN A 26 -0.81 4.30 7.27
C ASN A 26 -1.46 5.69 7.19
N THR A 27 -0.95 6.53 6.28
CA THR A 27 -1.50 7.87 6.03
C THR A 27 -2.92 7.77 5.46
N ALA A 28 -3.13 6.94 4.44
CA ALA A 28 -4.44 6.74 3.83
C ALA A 28 -5.46 6.15 4.82
N GLU A 29 -5.08 5.18 5.65
CA GLU A 29 -5.95 4.63 6.70
C GLU A 29 -6.34 5.67 7.75
N SER A 30 -5.40 6.53 8.13
CA SER A 30 -5.65 7.62 9.07
C SER A 30 -6.62 8.65 8.47
N SER A 31 -6.43 9.01 7.20
CA SER A 31 -7.35 9.89 6.48
C SER A 31 -8.76 9.31 6.38
N ILE A 32 -8.90 8.02 6.06
CA ILE A 32 -10.20 7.33 6.04
C ILE A 32 -10.89 7.44 7.39
N LYS A 33 -10.18 7.16 8.48
CA LYS A 33 -10.73 7.21 9.83
C LYS A 33 -11.25 8.60 10.19
N VAL A 34 -10.55 9.65 9.79
CA VAL A 34 -11.00 11.04 9.99
C VAL A 34 -12.26 11.33 9.17
N ILE A 35 -12.29 10.90 7.90
CA ILE A 35 -13.45 11.13 7.02
C ILE A 35 -14.69 10.37 7.56
N GLU A 36 -14.52 9.12 8.00
CA GLU A 36 -15.56 8.29 8.64
C GLU A 36 -16.19 8.96 9.87
N GLN A 37 -15.43 9.80 10.57
CA GLN A 37 -15.88 10.47 11.78
C GLN A 37 -16.49 11.86 11.54
N THR A 38 -16.24 12.49 10.39
CA THR A 38 -16.50 13.92 10.20
C THR A 38 -17.56 14.26 9.15
N GLN A 39 -17.88 13.36 8.21
CA GLN A 39 -18.80 13.70 7.10
C GLN A 39 -19.83 12.61 6.80
N PRO A 40 -21.05 12.97 6.35
CA PRO A 40 -21.93 12.03 5.67
C PRO A 40 -21.25 11.60 4.38
N LEU A 41 -20.72 10.38 4.39
CA LEU A 41 -19.82 9.88 3.38
C LEU A 41 -20.56 9.39 2.13
N ASP A 42 -20.02 9.76 0.97
CA ASP A 42 -20.21 8.99 -0.24
C ASP A 42 -19.53 7.63 -0.04
N THR A 43 -20.36 6.61 0.15
CA THR A 43 -19.92 5.24 0.42
C THR A 43 -19.09 4.66 -0.72
N ASP A 44 -19.29 5.13 -1.94
CA ASP A 44 -18.60 4.63 -3.12
C ASP A 44 -17.17 5.17 -3.17
N MET A 45 -16.97 6.46 -2.86
CA MET A 45 -15.63 7.05 -2.72
C MET A 45 -14.83 6.40 -1.58
N LEU A 46 -15.47 6.11 -0.45
CA LEU A 46 -14.82 5.41 0.66
C LEU A 46 -14.39 4.00 0.29
N SER A 47 -15.27 3.29 -0.41
CA SER A 47 -15.03 1.93 -0.88
C SER A 47 -13.87 1.89 -1.88
N ALA A 48 -13.80 2.86 -2.80
CA ALA A 48 -12.70 3.02 -3.73
C ALA A 48 -11.36 3.23 -3.00
N LEU A 49 -11.32 4.14 -2.02
CA LEU A 49 -10.10 4.42 -1.24
C LEU A 49 -9.62 3.19 -0.45
N LYS A 50 -10.56 2.46 0.19
CA LYS A 50 -10.25 1.19 0.87
C LYS A 50 -9.71 0.14 -0.12
N GLY A 51 -10.25 0.10 -1.33
CA GLY A 51 -9.78 -0.76 -2.42
C GLY A 51 -8.37 -0.42 -2.89
N ASP A 52 -8.02 0.87 -2.97
CA ASP A 52 -6.66 1.34 -3.30
C ASP A 52 -5.66 0.93 -2.21
N ILE A 53 -5.99 1.13 -0.93
CA ILE A 53 -5.15 0.69 0.21
C ILE A 53 -4.90 -0.83 0.15
N LEU A 54 -5.95 -1.61 -0.12
CA LEU A 54 -5.82 -3.06 -0.23
C LEU A 54 -4.90 -3.46 -1.39
N ARG A 55 -4.94 -2.76 -2.52
CA ARG A 55 -4.03 -2.98 -3.65
C ARG A 55 -2.58 -2.69 -3.27
N VAL A 56 -2.31 -1.61 -2.55
CA VAL A 56 -0.96 -1.27 -2.08
C VAL A 56 -0.43 -2.32 -1.10
N LYS A 57 -1.26 -2.78 -0.14
CA LYS A 57 -0.89 -3.87 0.78
C LYS A 57 -0.55 -5.16 0.03
N ARG A 58 -1.35 -5.53 -0.97
CA ARG A 58 -1.08 -6.71 -1.81
C ARG A 58 0.21 -6.57 -2.60
N LEU A 59 0.48 -5.39 -3.17
CA LEU A 59 1.73 -5.11 -3.87
C LEU A 59 2.92 -5.30 -2.91
N ARG A 60 2.86 -4.73 -1.71
CA ARG A 60 3.90 -4.92 -0.69
C ARG A 60 4.14 -6.40 -0.40
N THR A 61 3.08 -7.19 -0.20
CA THR A 61 3.20 -8.65 0.02
C THR A 61 3.79 -9.38 -1.18
N ALA A 62 3.44 -8.99 -2.41
CA ALA A 62 4.02 -9.58 -3.61
C ALA A 62 5.53 -9.27 -3.73
N LEU A 63 5.93 -8.04 -3.40
CA LEU A 63 7.32 -7.60 -3.41
C LEU A 63 8.17 -8.38 -2.39
N THR A 64 7.66 -8.58 -1.17
CA THR A 64 8.38 -9.34 -0.13
C THR A 64 8.42 -10.85 -0.36
N SER A 65 7.37 -11.42 -0.97
CA SER A 65 7.32 -12.85 -1.29
C SER A 65 8.05 -13.24 -2.58
N GLY A 66 8.57 -12.26 -3.33
CA GLY A 66 9.20 -12.48 -4.63
C GLY A 66 8.24 -12.89 -5.74
N GLN A 67 6.94 -12.65 -5.55
CA GLN A 67 5.87 -12.92 -6.51
C GLN A 67 5.44 -11.67 -7.31
N ALA A 68 6.09 -10.53 -7.05
CA ALA A 68 5.92 -9.29 -7.81
C ALA A 68 6.62 -9.31 -9.16
#